data_AF-A0A3P7DRV2-F1
#
_entry.id   AF-A0A3P7DRV2-F1
#
_cell.length_a   1.000
_cell.length_b   1.000
_cell.length_c   1.000
_cell.angle_alpha   90.00
_cell.angle_beta   90.00
_cell.angle_gamma   90.00
#
_symmetry.space_group_name_H-M   'P 1'
#
loop_
_entity.id
_entity.type
_entity.pdbx_description
1 polymer ?
#
loop_
_entity_poly.entity_id
_entity_poly.type
_entity_poly.pdbx_seq_one_letter_code
_entity_poly.pdbx_strand_id
1 'polypeptide(L)'
;MDCSKQKTCAECQRVGPNCGWCDDGSGTGLGKCLPGSLEAPDNELFCPKDGKSKWYFTNCSACQCNGHSNCTLRRRSLEWNIEERSCTQCDHNTTGEHCQFCADGFYGDPRNGGRCEECFCNGQATMCNRETGDCYCTTKGVTGKNCSKCEPKYYGDPENNQLCYYELTVDFIFTFKLDQDDPKDKYVNQINFFSTPHKRDTDVQFTVVCESPKSEKALVSMSINSSLFEGHAGSNKLLMTRTVCDENGIRRAYSANAEPGFVFGTDANTTFLVLYNFSTPIKIQISFSQSPPINWVLFFVIFAACFVVLLVVAGLLWMIKLRIEVFRRNQRRYDEIEQMASRPFASVRLELTSPRANLMATPISVEPCSNYRSGVFTLAVRLPTGGRQFTPHGTSGLAVASALCLLTQAQLGVLQAAEASDANHNRKTTLMRYIPFIRS
;
A
#
# COMPACT_ATOMS: atom_id res chain seq x y z
N MET A 1 22.67 38.55 51.00
CA MET A 1 23.07 39.01 49.66
C MET A 1 24.57 38.82 49.57
N ASP A 2 25.05 38.05 48.60
CA ASP A 2 26.48 37.73 48.46
C ASP A 2 26.99 38.40 47.18
N CYS A 3 27.72 39.49 47.34
CA CYS A 3 28.31 40.24 46.22
C CYS A 3 29.28 39.33 45.44
N SER A 4 30.03 38.48 46.14
CA SER A 4 31.16 37.70 45.60
C SER A 4 30.77 36.69 44.52
N LYS A 5 29.49 36.34 44.40
CA LYS A 5 28.99 35.38 43.40
C LYS A 5 28.76 35.97 42.01
N GLN A 6 28.74 37.30 41.89
CA GLN A 6 28.44 37.96 40.62
C GLN A 6 29.68 37.99 39.72
N LYS A 7 29.49 37.70 38.43
CA LYS A 7 30.57 37.63 37.45
C LYS A 7 30.63 38.84 36.54
N THR A 8 29.63 39.72 36.58
CA THR A 8 29.65 40.95 35.78
C THR A 8 29.28 42.16 36.63
N CYS A 9 29.74 43.34 36.21
CA CYS A 9 29.38 44.58 36.89
C CYS A 9 27.85 44.79 36.91
N ALA A 10 27.14 44.51 35.82
CA ALA A 10 25.69 44.63 35.75
C ALA A 10 24.97 43.68 36.72
N GLU A 11 25.47 42.45 36.89
CA GLU A 11 24.98 41.51 37.91
C GLU A 11 25.26 42.03 39.33
N CYS A 12 26.46 42.56 39.58
CA CYS A 12 26.87 43.14 40.86
C CYS A 12 25.92 44.25 41.33
N GLN A 13 25.54 45.15 40.42
CA GLN A 13 24.63 46.26 40.72
C GLN A 13 23.19 45.81 41.00
N ARG A 14 22.77 44.66 40.46
CA ARG A 14 21.42 44.12 40.70
C ARG A 14 21.26 43.47 42.07
N VAL A 15 22.35 43.07 42.73
CA VAL A 15 22.29 42.40 44.04
C VAL A 15 21.72 43.31 45.11
N GLY A 16 22.03 44.61 45.07
CA GLY A 16 21.53 45.60 46.01
C GLY A 16 22.51 46.78 46.19
N PRO A 17 22.13 47.80 46.98
CA PRO A 17 22.91 49.03 47.13
C PRO A 17 24.19 48.87 47.96
N ASN A 18 24.57 47.67 48.38
CA ASN A 18 25.74 47.43 49.22
C ASN A 18 26.86 46.68 48.48
N CYS A 19 26.77 46.54 47.15
CA CYS A 19 27.77 45.88 46.31
C CYS A 19 28.29 46.85 45.26
N GLY A 20 29.59 46.80 44.98
CA GLY A 20 30.23 47.52 43.88
C GLY A 20 31.23 46.63 43.13
N TRP A 21 31.52 46.99 41.89
CA TRP A 21 32.42 46.28 41.01
C TRP A 21 33.82 46.90 41.04
N CYS A 22 34.83 46.10 41.38
CA CYS A 22 36.22 46.49 41.25
C CYS A 22 36.79 45.96 39.94
N ASP A 23 37.02 46.84 38.97
CA ASP A 23 37.70 46.52 37.71
C ASP A 23 39.21 46.43 37.94
N ASP A 24 39.86 45.44 37.33
CA ASP A 24 41.29 45.16 37.51
C ASP A 24 42.22 46.13 36.77
N GLY A 25 41.68 47.02 35.94
CA GLY A 25 42.44 48.00 35.18
C GLY A 25 42.98 47.50 33.84
N SER A 26 42.71 46.24 33.48
CA SER A 26 43.22 45.64 32.23
C SER A 26 42.59 46.23 30.96
N GLY A 27 41.50 46.99 31.08
CA GLY A 27 40.74 47.50 29.93
C GLY A 27 39.85 46.44 29.26
N THR A 28 39.74 45.25 29.85
CA THR A 28 38.95 44.13 29.35
C THR A 28 37.65 43.91 30.13
N GLY A 29 37.42 44.69 31.20
CA GLY A 29 36.27 44.55 32.10
C GLY A 29 36.40 43.46 33.16
N LEU A 30 37.54 42.79 33.30
CA LEU A 30 37.77 41.85 34.39
C LEU A 30 37.67 42.55 35.75
N GLY A 31 37.12 41.86 36.75
CA GLY A 31 36.95 42.46 38.05
C GLY A 31 36.36 41.53 39.10
N LYS A 32 36.00 42.10 40.25
CA LYS A 32 35.36 41.38 41.36
C LYS A 32 34.24 42.24 41.95
N CYS A 33 33.10 41.61 42.23
CA CYS A 33 32.02 42.25 42.96
C CYS A 33 32.29 42.15 44.47
N LEU A 34 32.41 43.30 45.14
CA LEU A 34 32.78 43.40 46.55
C LEU A 34 31.70 44.19 47.32
N PRO A 35 31.50 43.90 48.60
CA PRO A 35 30.68 44.75 49.45
C PRO A 35 31.35 46.13 49.63
N GLY A 36 30.55 47.18 49.62
CA GLY A 36 31.04 48.54 49.74
C GLY A 36 29.96 49.60 49.58
N SER A 37 30.42 50.84 49.50
CA SER A 37 29.60 52.04 49.32
C SER A 37 29.97 52.77 48.02
N LEU A 38 29.30 53.90 47.77
CA LEU A 38 29.57 54.77 46.62
C LEU A 38 31.04 55.18 46.51
N GLU A 39 31.71 55.38 47.63
CA GLU A 39 33.06 55.94 47.69
C GLU A 39 34.17 54.89 47.62
N ALA A 40 33.94 53.72 48.22
CA ALA A 40 34.97 52.69 48.38
C ALA A 40 34.38 51.31 48.71
N PRO A 41 35.11 50.22 48.44
CA PRO A 41 34.83 48.92 49.03
C PRO A 41 34.99 48.96 50.56
N ASP A 42 34.29 48.09 51.29
CA ASP A 42 34.43 47.98 52.76
C ASP A 42 35.86 47.62 53.20
N ASN A 43 36.61 46.95 52.32
CA ASN A 43 38.02 46.64 52.51
C ASN A 43 38.83 47.06 51.28
N GLU A 44 39.53 48.19 51.38
CA GLU A 44 40.34 48.78 50.30
C GLU A 44 41.49 47.88 49.84
N LEU A 45 41.90 46.87 50.62
CA LEU A 45 42.92 45.90 50.20
C LEU A 45 42.49 45.13 48.93
N PHE A 46 41.18 44.90 48.75
CA PHE A 46 40.66 44.14 47.61
C PHE A 46 40.41 44.99 46.36
N CYS A 47 40.35 46.31 46.50
CA CYS A 47 40.31 47.26 45.38
C CYS A 47 41.15 48.50 45.70
N PRO A 48 42.49 48.41 45.59
CA PRO A 48 43.37 49.52 45.93
C PRO A 48 43.16 50.72 45.00
N LYS A 49 43.19 51.93 45.56
CA LYS A 49 43.15 53.21 44.81
C LYS A 49 44.54 53.57 44.23
N ASP A 50 45.25 52.59 43.71
CA ASP A 50 46.63 52.74 43.21
C ASP A 50 46.69 53.22 41.74
N GLY A 51 45.54 53.58 41.15
CA GLY A 51 45.41 53.94 39.73
C GLY A 51 45.36 52.75 38.76
N LYS A 52 45.67 51.54 39.22
CA LYS A 52 45.49 50.30 38.45
C LYS A 52 44.04 49.86 38.46
N SER A 53 43.48 49.54 39.63
CA SER A 53 42.09 49.11 39.78
C SER A 53 41.13 50.31 39.82
N LYS A 54 39.89 50.09 39.38
CA LYS A 54 38.85 51.13 39.34
C LYS A 54 37.57 50.64 40.04
N TRP A 55 37.08 51.45 40.97
CA TRP A 55 35.84 51.17 41.71
C TRP A 55 34.61 51.72 40.98
N TYR A 56 33.61 50.87 40.78
CA TYR A 56 32.37 51.16 40.06
C TYR A 56 31.17 50.76 40.93
N PHE A 57 30.47 51.76 41.48
CA PHE A 57 29.32 51.52 42.35
C PHE A 57 27.99 51.77 41.65
N THR A 58 27.74 52.99 41.14
CA THR A 58 26.49 53.34 40.44
C THR A 58 26.48 53.01 38.95
N ASN A 59 27.64 53.08 38.30
CA ASN A 59 27.79 52.86 36.87
C ASN A 59 28.87 51.82 36.60
N CYS A 60 28.75 51.08 35.51
CA CYS A 60 29.78 50.14 35.06
C CYS A 60 30.79 50.80 34.11
N SER A 61 31.92 50.11 33.89
CA SER A 61 32.88 50.46 32.85
C SER A 61 32.21 50.47 31.47
N ALA A 62 32.78 51.23 30.52
CA ALA A 62 32.18 51.42 29.20
C ALA A 62 32.08 50.12 28.37
N CYS A 63 32.97 49.14 28.59
CA CYS A 63 32.80 47.79 28.07
C CYS A 63 33.15 46.75 29.13
N GLN A 64 32.38 45.66 29.14
CA GLN A 64 32.61 44.48 29.97
C GLN A 64 33.02 43.30 29.08
N CYS A 65 34.22 43.32 28.51
CA CYS A 65 34.67 42.30 27.55
C CYS A 65 35.09 40.96 28.19
N ASN A 66 34.79 40.77 29.47
CA ASN A 66 35.03 39.55 30.25
C ASN A 66 36.47 39.01 30.20
N GLY A 67 37.47 39.84 29.88
CA GLY A 67 38.86 39.36 29.71
C GLY A 67 39.18 38.76 28.34
N HIS A 68 38.23 38.78 27.41
CA HIS A 68 38.36 38.10 26.11
C HIS A 68 38.43 39.05 24.91
N SER A 69 38.42 40.36 25.12
CA SER A 69 38.79 41.33 24.10
C SER A 69 39.10 42.68 24.74
N ASN A 70 39.58 43.64 23.94
CA ASN A 70 39.90 44.97 24.42
C ASN A 70 38.74 45.96 24.14
N CYS A 71 38.44 46.83 25.11
CA CYS A 71 37.42 47.86 24.97
C CYS A 71 37.97 49.04 24.15
N THR A 72 37.56 49.15 22.88
CA THR A 72 38.02 50.22 21.98
C THR A 72 36.89 51.14 21.56
N LEU A 73 37.24 52.35 21.14
CA LEU A 73 36.28 53.31 20.60
C LEU A 73 35.83 52.83 19.21
N ARG A 74 34.54 52.47 19.08
CA ARG A 74 33.96 51.97 17.83
C ARG A 74 33.49 53.11 16.94
N ARG A 75 32.87 54.14 17.53
CA ARG A 75 32.35 55.30 16.81
C ARG A 75 32.38 56.55 17.69
N ARG A 76 32.73 57.69 17.09
CA ARG A 76 32.62 59.02 17.71
C ARG A 76 31.52 59.80 17.01
N SER A 77 30.43 60.10 17.71
CA SER A 77 29.44 61.06 17.22
C SER A 77 29.91 62.47 17.55
N LEU A 78 30.32 63.22 16.53
CA LEU A 78 30.70 64.63 16.65
C LEU A 78 29.49 65.52 17.01
N GLU A 79 28.30 65.16 16.53
CA GLU A 79 27.06 65.93 16.68
C GLU A 79 26.54 65.93 18.14
N TRP A 80 26.76 64.84 18.88
CA TRP A 80 26.24 64.65 20.25
C TRP A 80 27.33 64.40 21.31
N ASN A 81 28.62 64.47 20.97
CA ASN A 81 29.74 64.10 21.86
C ASN A 81 29.57 62.72 22.53
N ILE A 82 29.03 61.74 21.80
CA ILE A 82 28.87 60.35 22.29
C ILE A 82 30.02 59.49 21.79
N GLU A 83 30.79 58.94 22.72
CA GLU A 83 31.83 57.93 22.48
C GLU A 83 31.25 56.53 22.66
N GLU A 84 30.94 55.86 21.56
CA GLU A 84 30.46 54.48 21.57
C GLU A 84 31.66 53.53 21.62
N ARG A 85 31.80 52.81 22.73
CA ARG A 85 32.87 51.81 22.93
C ARG A 85 32.30 50.42 22.83
N SER A 86 33.10 49.52 22.25
CA SER A 86 32.72 48.13 22.05
C SER A 86 33.93 47.24 22.28
N CYS A 87 33.64 46.02 22.69
CA CYS A 87 34.58 44.93 22.61
C CYS A 87 34.98 44.72 21.14
N THR A 88 36.27 44.55 20.88
CA THR A 88 36.79 44.19 19.56
C THR A 88 36.48 42.72 19.24
N GLN A 89 37.09 42.15 18.20
CA GLN A 89 37.02 40.71 17.93
C GLN A 89 37.27 39.92 19.23
N CYS A 90 36.33 39.05 19.57
CA CYS A 90 36.42 38.20 20.76
C CYS A 90 37.46 37.10 20.56
N ASP A 91 38.34 36.94 21.54
CA ASP A 91 39.36 35.91 21.62
C ASP A 91 38.88 34.74 22.49
N HIS A 92 39.74 33.74 22.71
CA HIS A 92 39.49 32.61 23.62
C HIS A 92 38.20 31.80 23.31
N ASN A 93 37.81 31.73 22.03
CA ASN A 93 36.60 31.04 21.57
C ASN A 93 35.32 31.57 22.24
N THR A 94 35.21 32.89 22.35
CA THR A 94 34.03 33.58 22.87
C THR A 94 33.32 34.39 21.78
N THR A 95 32.07 34.74 22.02
CA THR A 95 31.20 35.49 21.10
C THR A 95 30.22 36.39 21.85
N GLY A 96 29.57 37.29 21.11
CA GLY A 96 28.66 38.31 21.61
C GLY A 96 29.31 39.68 21.83
N GLU A 97 28.49 40.71 22.02
CA GLU A 97 28.92 42.11 22.16
C GLU A 97 29.91 42.36 23.33
N HIS A 98 29.94 41.46 24.29
CA HIS A 98 30.77 41.52 25.50
C HIS A 98 31.65 40.27 25.67
N CYS A 99 31.76 39.44 24.62
CA CYS A 99 32.46 38.15 24.69
C CYS A 99 31.96 37.27 25.85
N GLN A 100 30.66 37.37 26.15
CA GLN A 100 30.02 36.80 27.32
C GLN A 100 29.47 35.39 27.10
N PHE A 101 29.49 34.90 25.86
CA PHE A 101 29.07 33.55 25.49
C PHE A 101 30.22 32.80 24.86
N CYS A 102 30.23 31.48 24.98
CA CYS A 102 31.14 30.66 24.19
C CYS A 102 30.75 30.70 22.71
N ALA A 103 31.76 30.68 21.84
CA ALA A 103 31.60 30.59 20.40
C ALA A 103 30.96 29.25 19.98
N ASP A 104 30.48 29.20 18.75
CA ASP A 104 29.90 27.99 18.18
C ASP A 104 30.90 26.81 18.24
N GLY A 105 30.45 25.65 18.71
CA GLY A 105 31.31 24.48 18.95
C GLY A 105 32.04 24.49 20.29
N PHE A 106 31.78 25.49 21.15
CA PHE A 106 32.34 25.56 22.51
C PHE A 106 31.23 25.76 23.55
N TYR A 107 31.50 25.32 24.78
CA TYR A 107 30.58 25.43 25.91
C TYR A 107 31.29 25.88 27.19
N GLY A 108 30.52 26.42 28.13
CA GLY A 108 31.02 26.88 29.42
C GLY A 108 30.51 28.28 29.78
N ASP A 109 31.17 28.90 30.74
CA ASP A 109 30.84 30.23 31.22
C ASP A 109 32.09 31.13 31.13
N PRO A 110 32.22 31.96 30.07
CA PRO A 110 33.40 32.82 29.87
C PRO A 110 33.37 34.10 30.71
N ARG A 111 32.30 34.36 31.46
CA ARG A 111 32.19 35.61 32.21
C ARG A 111 33.34 35.75 33.21
N ASN A 112 33.89 36.96 33.27
CA ASN A 112 34.98 37.33 34.17
C ASN A 112 36.26 36.47 34.07
N GLY A 113 36.72 36.21 32.84
CA GLY A 113 37.93 35.41 32.61
C GLY A 113 37.70 33.92 32.75
N GLY A 114 36.44 33.50 32.63
CA GLY A 114 36.09 32.09 32.48
C GLY A 114 36.67 31.50 31.20
N ARG A 115 36.44 30.21 30.98
CA ARG A 115 36.98 29.51 29.80
C ARG A 115 35.87 28.78 29.09
N CYS A 116 36.01 28.69 27.79
CA CYS A 116 35.18 27.89 26.91
C CYS A 116 35.94 26.62 26.53
N GLU A 117 35.29 25.48 26.71
CA GLU A 117 35.81 24.16 26.34
C GLU A 117 35.17 23.71 25.02
N GLU A 118 35.93 22.98 24.21
CA GLU A 118 35.44 22.46 22.93
C GLU A 118 34.38 21.37 23.17
N CYS A 119 33.30 21.40 22.39
CA CYS A 119 32.26 20.38 22.44
C CYS A 119 32.83 18.99 22.10
N PHE A 120 32.69 18.01 23.00
CA PHE A 120 33.10 16.64 22.73
C PHE A 120 31.88 15.76 22.37
N CYS A 121 31.64 15.57 21.08
CA CYS A 121 30.44 14.90 20.56
C CYS A 121 30.71 13.59 19.78
N ASN A 122 31.86 12.94 19.99
CA ASN A 122 32.24 11.68 19.31
C ASN A 122 32.12 11.71 17.77
N GLY A 123 32.34 12.87 17.14
CA GLY A 123 32.16 13.05 15.70
C GLY A 123 30.71 12.95 15.19
N GLN A 124 29.72 12.84 16.08
CA GLN A 124 28.29 12.73 15.76
C GLN A 124 27.55 14.08 15.80
N ALA A 125 28.24 15.15 16.19
CA ALA A 125 27.77 16.52 16.12
C ALA A 125 28.96 17.48 16.07
N THR A 126 28.76 18.64 15.46
CA THR A 126 29.71 19.76 15.49
C THR A 126 29.32 20.84 16.50
N MET A 127 28.06 20.83 16.94
CA MET A 127 27.47 21.85 17.80
C MET A 127 26.95 21.22 19.08
N CYS A 128 27.13 21.91 20.20
CA CYS A 128 26.54 21.56 21.48
C CYS A 128 25.91 22.78 22.16
N ASN A 129 25.13 22.53 23.20
CA ASN A 129 24.57 23.58 24.02
C ASN A 129 25.69 24.37 24.71
N ARG A 130 25.77 25.66 24.41
CA ARG A 130 26.78 26.60 24.92
C ARG A 130 26.89 26.66 26.45
N GLU A 131 25.85 26.31 27.20
CA GLU A 131 25.88 26.32 28.68
C GLU A 131 26.16 24.94 29.27
N THR A 132 25.48 23.90 28.77
CA THR A 132 25.53 22.56 29.37
C THR A 132 26.53 21.61 28.73
N GLY A 133 26.99 21.91 27.51
CA GLY A 133 27.84 21.03 26.69
C GLY A 133 27.09 19.89 26.02
N ASP A 134 25.76 19.80 26.15
CA ASP A 134 24.99 18.70 25.55
C ASP A 134 24.93 18.84 24.02
N CYS A 135 25.42 17.84 23.31
CA CYS A 135 25.56 17.82 21.86
C CYS A 135 24.22 17.74 21.12
N TYR A 136 24.15 18.45 20.00
CA TYR A 136 23.04 18.36 19.05
C TYR A 136 23.33 17.28 18.01
N CYS A 137 23.02 16.02 18.34
CA CYS A 137 23.34 14.87 17.48
C CYS A 137 22.72 15.01 16.08
N THR A 138 23.54 14.81 15.03
CA THR A 138 23.10 15.00 13.63
C THR A 138 22.54 13.73 12.99
N THR A 139 22.76 12.57 13.62
CA THR A 139 22.25 11.28 13.13
C THR A 139 21.04 10.84 13.93
N LYS A 140 19.92 10.55 13.25
CA LYS A 140 18.72 10.03 13.92
C LYS A 140 19.03 8.70 14.61
N GLY A 141 18.58 8.58 15.86
CA GLY A 141 18.79 7.39 16.66
C GLY A 141 20.07 7.43 17.48
N VAL A 142 20.87 8.49 17.40
CA VAL A 142 21.99 8.74 18.33
C VAL A 142 21.50 9.63 19.48
N THR A 143 21.90 9.30 20.70
CA THR A 143 21.46 9.99 21.91
C THR A 143 22.56 10.03 23.00
N GLY A 144 22.29 10.79 24.06
CA GLY A 144 23.22 11.07 25.15
C GLY A 144 23.93 12.41 25.00
N LYS A 145 24.50 12.91 26.11
CA LYS A 145 25.16 14.23 26.16
C LYS A 145 26.23 14.41 25.09
N ASN A 146 27.02 13.38 24.85
CA ASN A 146 28.12 13.39 23.89
C ASN A 146 27.79 12.54 22.64
N CYS A 147 26.50 12.28 22.39
CA CYS A 147 26.05 11.42 21.29
C CYS A 147 26.70 10.01 21.29
N SER A 148 26.89 9.42 22.48
CA SER A 148 27.66 8.17 22.67
C SER A 148 26.83 6.89 22.63
N LYS A 149 25.49 6.97 22.57
CA LYS A 149 24.63 5.77 22.61
C LYS A 149 23.56 5.80 21.53
N CYS A 150 23.07 4.63 21.15
CA CYS A 150 21.89 4.53 20.30
C CYS A 150 20.59 4.64 21.12
N GLU A 151 19.55 5.20 20.50
CA GLU A 151 18.18 5.19 21.01
C GLU A 151 17.62 3.76 21.04
N PRO A 152 16.58 3.48 21.85
CA PRO A 152 15.89 2.20 21.80
C PRO A 152 15.43 1.86 20.38
N LYS A 153 15.55 0.58 19.99
CA LYS A 153 15.31 0.04 18.63
C LYS A 153 16.39 0.36 17.59
N TYR A 154 17.39 1.18 17.93
CA TYR A 154 18.58 1.34 17.10
C TYR A 154 19.71 0.46 17.62
N TYR A 155 20.49 -0.10 16.69
CA TYR A 155 21.61 -0.99 16.96
C TYR A 155 22.90 -0.38 16.43
N GLY A 156 23.94 -0.34 17.26
CA GLY A 156 25.23 0.26 16.93
C GLY A 156 25.95 0.75 18.18
N ASP A 157 27.09 1.38 17.95
CA ASP A 157 27.96 1.91 19.00
C ASP A 157 28.68 3.19 18.52
N PRO A 158 28.03 4.36 18.66
CA PRO A 158 28.55 5.60 18.10
C PRO A 158 29.78 6.13 18.84
N GLU A 159 30.04 5.67 20.08
CA GLU A 159 31.29 5.97 20.81
C GLU A 159 32.51 5.35 20.10
N ASN A 160 32.33 4.18 19.50
CA ASN A 160 33.34 3.47 18.72
C ASN A 160 33.21 3.70 17.20
N ASN A 161 32.67 4.85 16.77
CA ASN A 161 32.44 5.20 15.35
C ASN A 161 31.54 4.22 14.58
N GLN A 162 30.71 3.42 15.27
CA GLN A 162 29.70 2.58 14.60
C GLN A 162 28.37 3.33 14.50
N LEU A 163 27.84 3.42 13.28
CA LEU A 163 26.56 4.05 13.01
C LEU A 163 25.41 3.32 13.72
N CYS A 164 24.47 4.08 14.29
CA CYS A 164 23.21 3.54 14.78
C CYS A 164 22.28 3.22 13.60
N TYR A 165 21.88 1.95 13.46
CA TYR A 165 20.97 1.49 12.42
C TYR A 165 19.62 1.08 12.99
N TYR A 166 18.55 1.42 12.27
CA TYR A 166 17.21 0.95 12.56
C TYR A 166 16.85 -0.26 11.67
N GLU A 167 16.31 -1.32 12.29
CA GLU A 167 15.91 -2.53 11.56
C GLU A 167 14.59 -2.32 10.83
N LEU A 168 14.59 -2.54 9.52
CA LEU A 168 13.39 -2.53 8.69
C LEU A 168 12.91 -3.96 8.46
N THR A 169 11.69 -4.23 8.89
CA THR A 169 11.02 -5.50 8.61
C THR A 169 10.58 -5.54 7.15
N VAL A 170 10.85 -6.66 6.49
CA VAL A 170 10.44 -6.91 5.09
C VAL A 170 8.91 -6.95 4.99
N ASP A 171 8.38 -6.49 3.87
CA ASP A 171 6.95 -6.38 3.52
C ASP A 171 6.17 -5.32 4.34
N PHE A 172 6.88 -4.44 5.05
CA PHE A 172 6.31 -3.28 5.74
C PHE A 172 6.77 -1.94 5.15
N ILE A 173 5.91 -0.93 5.26
CA ILE A 173 6.21 0.46 4.91
C ILE A 173 6.44 1.23 6.20
N PHE A 174 7.63 1.78 6.37
CA PHE A 174 7.97 2.64 7.50
C PHE A 174 7.90 4.10 7.07
N THR A 175 7.39 4.97 7.95
CA THR A 175 7.36 6.41 7.74
C THR A 175 8.03 7.10 8.91
N PHE A 176 9.12 7.82 8.65
CA PHE A 176 9.83 8.64 9.62
C PHE A 176 9.49 10.11 9.34
N LYS A 177 8.97 10.80 10.35
CA LYS A 177 8.69 12.23 10.30
C LYS A 177 9.64 12.92 11.25
N LEU A 178 10.53 13.73 10.71
CA LEU A 178 11.47 14.51 11.50
C LEU A 178 10.97 15.93 11.57
N ASP A 179 10.83 16.44 12.79
CA ASP A 179 10.28 17.76 13.08
C ASP A 179 11.40 18.76 13.40
N GLN A 180 11.26 20.01 12.94
CA GLN A 180 12.20 21.08 13.26
C GLN A 180 11.94 21.65 14.67
N ASP A 181 10.71 21.51 15.18
CA ASP A 181 10.31 21.99 16.51
C ASP A 181 10.71 21.02 17.62
N ASP A 182 10.95 19.74 17.31
CA ASP A 182 11.52 18.79 18.27
C ASP A 182 13.02 19.07 18.42
N PRO A 183 13.51 19.44 19.63
CA PRO A 183 14.93 19.69 19.86
C PRO A 183 15.84 18.49 19.52
N LYS A 184 15.29 17.26 19.50
CA LYS A 184 16.03 16.04 19.13
C LYS A 184 16.22 15.88 17.62
N ASP A 185 15.27 16.36 16.82
CA ASP A 185 15.28 16.19 15.37
C ASP A 185 15.77 17.46 14.63
N LYS A 186 15.75 18.62 15.28
CA LYS A 186 16.12 19.93 14.72
C LYS A 186 17.46 19.96 13.97
N TYR A 187 18.46 19.22 14.44
CA TYR A 187 19.81 19.20 13.86
C TYR A 187 20.11 17.92 13.07
N VAL A 188 19.12 17.04 12.91
CA VAL A 188 19.30 15.76 12.24
C VAL A 188 19.37 15.93 10.73
N ASN A 189 20.41 15.37 10.13
CA ASN A 189 20.68 15.40 8.69
C ASN A 189 21.01 14.02 8.11
N GLN A 190 20.98 12.97 8.94
CA GLN A 190 21.28 11.60 8.56
C GLN A 190 20.41 10.60 9.31
N ILE A 191 20.04 9.50 8.64
CA ILE A 191 19.38 8.34 9.23
C ILE A 191 19.85 7.04 8.55
N ASN A 192 20.12 6.01 9.34
CA ASN A 192 20.64 4.75 8.84
C ASN A 192 19.67 3.61 9.13
N PHE A 193 19.55 2.71 8.16
CA PHE A 193 18.67 1.55 8.20
C PHE A 193 19.42 0.29 7.78
N PHE A 194 18.93 -0.84 8.24
CA PHE A 194 19.29 -2.14 7.67
C PHE A 194 18.06 -3.01 7.50
N SER A 195 18.12 -3.93 6.54
CA SER A 195 17.07 -4.93 6.29
C SER A 195 17.74 -6.26 5.97
N THR A 196 17.17 -7.34 6.49
CA THR A 196 17.62 -8.71 6.21
C THR A 196 16.54 -9.46 5.42
N PRO A 197 16.66 -9.58 4.10
CA PRO A 197 15.68 -10.32 3.30
C PRO A 197 15.80 -11.83 3.56
N HIS A 198 14.78 -12.43 4.19
CA HIS A 198 14.84 -13.82 4.67
C HIS A 198 14.40 -14.86 3.63
N LYS A 199 13.57 -14.47 2.65
CA LYS A 199 13.06 -15.40 1.62
C LYS A 199 14.14 -15.66 0.57
N ARG A 200 14.38 -16.94 0.27
CA ARG A 200 15.29 -17.43 -0.79
C ARG A 200 14.61 -17.33 -2.16
N ASP A 201 15.38 -17.13 -3.23
CA ASP A 201 14.92 -17.13 -4.63
C ASP A 201 13.78 -16.15 -4.93
N THR A 202 13.65 -15.08 -4.13
CA THR A 202 12.64 -14.03 -4.31
C THR A 202 13.31 -12.70 -4.61
N ASP A 203 12.78 -11.98 -5.59
CA ASP A 203 13.23 -10.64 -5.92
C ASP A 203 12.97 -9.67 -4.76
N VAL A 204 13.93 -8.80 -4.50
CA VAL A 204 13.82 -7.74 -3.48
C VAL A 204 13.51 -6.43 -4.18
N GLN A 205 12.42 -5.80 -3.78
CA GLN A 205 12.06 -4.48 -4.23
C GLN A 205 12.25 -3.47 -3.10
N PHE A 206 13.03 -2.43 -3.40
CA PHE A 206 13.31 -1.30 -2.54
C PHE A 206 12.56 -0.07 -3.05
N THR A 207 11.90 0.62 -2.14
CA THR A 207 11.32 1.94 -2.42
C THR A 207 11.65 2.92 -1.29
N VAL A 208 12.09 4.12 -1.64
CA VAL A 208 12.26 5.24 -0.70
C VAL A 208 11.70 6.53 -1.30
N VAL A 209 10.97 7.31 -0.51
CA VAL A 209 10.39 8.59 -0.91
C VAL A 209 10.75 9.63 0.15
N CYS A 210 11.24 10.79 -0.28
CA CYS A 210 11.70 11.86 0.61
C CYS A 210 10.89 13.13 0.35
N GLU A 211 10.00 13.49 1.26
CA GLU A 211 9.10 14.63 1.14
C GLU A 211 9.56 15.72 2.12
N SER A 212 9.99 16.87 1.60
CA SER A 212 10.42 18.03 2.40
C SER A 212 9.67 19.29 1.96
N PRO A 213 9.08 20.07 2.88
CA PRO A 213 8.37 21.30 2.53
C PRO A 213 9.29 22.40 1.98
N LYS A 214 10.61 22.29 2.19
CA LYS A 214 11.60 23.21 1.60
C LYS A 214 12.06 22.76 0.20
N SER A 215 11.50 21.66 -0.33
CA SER A 215 11.93 21.02 -1.58
C SER A 215 13.42 20.64 -1.59
N GLU A 216 13.98 20.40 -0.40
CA GLU A 216 15.36 19.94 -0.25
C GLU A 216 15.49 18.45 -0.62
N LYS A 217 16.63 18.10 -1.19
CA LYS A 217 16.92 16.76 -1.71
C LYS A 217 17.80 16.00 -0.72
N ALA A 218 17.43 14.76 -0.41
CA ALA A 218 18.27 13.87 0.38
C ALA A 218 19.18 13.04 -0.53
N LEU A 219 20.31 12.56 0.01
CA LEU A 219 21.17 11.60 -0.68
C LEU A 219 21.04 10.21 -0.06
N VAL A 220 21.03 9.19 -0.91
CA VAL A 220 20.85 7.80 -0.55
C VAL A 220 22.06 7.00 -1.04
N SER A 221 22.64 6.23 -0.12
CA SER A 221 23.66 5.23 -0.42
C SER A 221 23.22 3.88 0.15
N MET A 222 23.29 2.84 -0.67
CA MET A 222 22.89 1.48 -0.33
C MET A 222 24.04 0.51 -0.62
N SER A 223 24.32 -0.35 0.34
CA SER A 223 25.28 -1.44 0.21
C SER A 223 24.66 -2.76 0.68
N ILE A 224 25.15 -3.86 0.14
CA ILE A 224 24.90 -5.20 0.69
C ILE A 224 26.20 -5.68 1.32
N ASN A 225 26.10 -6.15 2.56
CA ASN A 225 27.16 -6.89 3.23
C ASN A 225 26.71 -8.35 3.39
N SER A 226 27.52 -9.28 2.91
CA SER A 226 27.32 -10.72 3.13
C SER A 226 28.10 -11.14 4.36
N SER A 227 27.42 -11.60 5.41
CA SER A 227 28.09 -12.18 6.57
C SER A 227 27.62 -13.62 6.80
N LEU A 228 28.60 -14.52 7.01
CA LEU A 228 28.53 -15.82 7.72
C LEU A 228 28.47 -17.18 6.97
N PHE A 229 28.82 -17.28 5.68
CA PHE A 229 29.21 -18.59 5.13
C PHE A 229 30.59 -18.58 4.47
N GLU A 230 31.53 -19.25 5.16
CA GLU A 230 32.81 -19.80 4.69
C GLU A 230 33.83 -18.85 4.04
N GLY A 231 34.63 -18.19 4.89
CA GLY A 231 36.04 -17.90 4.62
C GLY A 231 36.39 -16.91 3.50
N HIS A 232 35.41 -16.39 2.77
CA HIS A 232 35.64 -15.35 1.77
C HIS A 232 35.40 -13.98 2.42
N ALA A 233 36.38 -13.09 2.30
CA ALA A 233 36.27 -11.71 2.78
C ALA A 233 34.93 -11.12 2.30
N GLY A 234 34.03 -10.82 3.25
CA GLY A 234 32.67 -10.38 2.94
C GLY A 234 32.71 -9.26 1.90
N SER A 235 32.12 -9.50 0.73
CA SER A 235 32.13 -8.49 -0.33
C SER A 235 31.11 -7.42 0.02
N ASN A 236 31.57 -6.24 0.42
CA ASN A 236 30.72 -5.05 0.47
C ASN A 236 30.40 -4.63 -0.97
N LYS A 237 29.23 -5.02 -1.48
CA LYS A 237 28.78 -4.60 -2.81
C LYS A 237 27.97 -3.31 -2.67
N LEU A 238 28.55 -2.20 -3.11
CA LEU A 238 27.84 -0.93 -3.25
C LEU A 238 26.80 -1.08 -4.37
N LEU A 239 25.53 -0.95 -4.00
CA LEU A 239 24.41 -1.00 -4.93
C LEU A 239 24.07 0.37 -5.50
N MET A 240 24.26 1.40 -4.66
CA MET A 240 23.82 2.75 -4.92
C MET A 240 24.68 3.69 -4.09
N THR A 241 25.12 4.78 -4.69
CA THR A 241 25.93 5.79 -4.00
C THR A 241 25.45 7.16 -4.43
N ARG A 242 25.31 8.10 -3.48
CA ARG A 242 24.98 9.52 -3.75
C ARG A 242 23.78 9.70 -4.68
N THR A 243 22.76 8.87 -4.55
CA THR A 243 21.57 9.06 -5.39
C THR A 243 20.58 9.98 -4.72
N VAL A 244 20.05 10.92 -5.48
CA VAL A 244 19.08 11.91 -5.02
C VAL A 244 17.75 11.26 -4.72
N CYS A 245 17.21 11.51 -3.52
CA CYS A 245 15.85 11.17 -3.11
C CYS A 245 15.06 12.45 -2.89
N ASP A 246 13.90 12.51 -3.55
CA ASP A 246 12.93 13.60 -3.49
C ASP A 246 11.50 13.01 -3.46
N GLU A 247 10.50 13.86 -3.71
CA GLU A 247 9.09 13.50 -3.70
C GLU A 247 8.71 12.47 -4.77
N ASN A 248 9.47 12.37 -5.87
CA ASN A 248 9.23 11.35 -6.90
C ASN A 248 9.64 9.95 -6.42
N GLY A 249 10.49 9.90 -5.39
CA GLY A 249 11.01 8.67 -4.81
C GLY A 249 11.96 7.90 -5.72
N ILE A 250 12.47 6.82 -5.17
CA ILE A 250 13.41 5.91 -5.80
C ILE A 250 12.84 4.51 -5.64
N ARG A 251 12.67 3.80 -6.76
CA ARG A 251 12.27 2.40 -6.77
C ARG A 251 13.36 1.58 -7.45
N ARG A 252 13.89 0.57 -6.78
CA ARG A 252 14.85 -0.38 -7.34
C ARG A 252 14.39 -1.81 -7.11
N ALA A 253 14.59 -2.65 -8.11
CA ALA A 253 14.33 -4.09 -8.02
C ALA A 253 15.66 -4.83 -8.20
N TYR A 254 15.97 -5.71 -7.27
CA TYR A 254 17.14 -6.57 -7.27
C TYR A 254 16.67 -8.00 -7.45
N SER A 255 16.97 -8.58 -8.62
CA SER A 255 16.54 -9.94 -8.90
C SER A 255 17.48 -10.96 -8.27
N ALA A 256 16.90 -11.98 -7.65
CA ALA A 256 17.65 -13.12 -7.12
C ALA A 256 18.34 -13.92 -8.24
N ASN A 257 17.73 -13.94 -9.44
CA ASN A 257 18.15 -14.74 -10.59
C ASN A 257 18.99 -13.97 -11.62
N ALA A 258 19.30 -12.69 -11.40
CA ALA A 258 20.18 -11.94 -12.30
C ALA A 258 21.61 -12.54 -12.30
N GLU A 259 22.48 -12.18 -13.25
CA GLU A 259 23.90 -12.54 -13.19
C GLU A 259 24.78 -11.27 -13.05
N PRO A 260 25.67 -11.18 -12.04
CA PRO A 260 25.80 -12.09 -10.90
C PRO A 260 24.64 -11.85 -9.90
N GLY A 261 23.93 -12.93 -9.55
CA GLY A 261 22.68 -12.87 -8.79
C GLY A 261 22.87 -12.32 -7.40
N PHE A 262 21.89 -11.55 -6.94
CA PHE A 262 21.84 -11.18 -5.54
C PHE A 262 21.22 -12.35 -4.78
N VAL A 263 22.07 -13.23 -4.23
CA VAL A 263 21.60 -14.34 -3.42
C VAL A 263 21.04 -13.77 -2.12
N PHE A 264 19.72 -13.57 -2.05
CA PHE A 264 19.01 -13.21 -0.83
C PHE A 264 18.50 -14.49 -0.18
N GLY A 265 18.64 -14.64 1.14
CA GLY A 265 18.31 -15.88 1.83
C GLY A 265 18.86 -15.96 3.26
N THR A 266 18.73 -17.14 3.88
CA THR A 266 19.24 -17.44 5.24
C THR A 266 20.73 -17.20 5.41
N ASP A 267 21.46 -17.17 4.30
CA ASP A 267 22.88 -16.88 4.26
C ASP A 267 22.98 -15.35 4.23
N ALA A 268 23.13 -14.80 5.44
CA ALA A 268 22.71 -13.47 5.89
C ALA A 268 23.33 -12.28 5.13
N ASN A 269 22.80 -12.01 3.94
CA ASN A 269 23.04 -10.77 3.21
C ASN A 269 22.20 -9.65 3.82
N THR A 270 22.86 -8.81 4.62
CA THR A 270 22.26 -7.61 5.23
C THR A 270 22.38 -6.45 4.25
N THR A 271 21.25 -5.81 3.96
CA THR A 271 21.22 -4.60 3.15
C THR A 271 21.30 -3.40 4.08
N PHE A 272 22.33 -2.57 3.91
CA PHE A 272 22.51 -1.32 4.63
C PHE A 272 22.10 -0.15 3.76
N LEU A 273 21.42 0.81 4.38
CA LEU A 273 20.94 2.01 3.71
C LEU A 273 21.24 3.23 4.57
N VAL A 274 21.85 4.23 3.96
CA VAL A 274 22.19 5.50 4.59
C VAL A 274 21.51 6.62 3.81
N LEU A 275 20.64 7.36 4.49
CA LEU A 275 20.09 8.62 4.00
C LEU A 275 20.79 9.76 4.72
N TYR A 276 21.31 10.71 3.97
CA TYR A 276 22.13 11.79 4.52
C TYR A 276 22.01 13.08 3.70
N ASN A 277 22.53 14.17 4.26
CA ASN A 277 22.54 15.50 3.64
C ASN A 277 21.14 16.06 3.34
N PHE A 278 20.21 15.86 4.28
CA PHE A 278 18.89 16.51 4.27
C PHE A 278 18.78 17.47 5.45
N SER A 279 17.83 18.40 5.43
CA SER A 279 17.49 19.22 6.60
C SER A 279 16.07 18.95 7.09
N THR A 280 15.82 19.17 8.38
CA THR A 280 14.47 19.10 8.95
C THR A 280 13.67 20.38 8.67
N PRO A 281 12.34 20.27 8.51
CA PRO A 281 11.54 19.04 8.61
C PRO A 281 11.57 18.20 7.31
N ILE A 282 11.48 16.88 7.46
CA ILE A 282 11.43 15.93 6.33
C ILE A 282 10.61 14.70 6.71
N LYS A 283 9.88 14.15 5.73
CA LYS A 283 9.14 12.88 5.86
C LYS A 283 9.76 11.86 4.90
N ILE A 284 10.27 10.78 5.48
CA ILE A 284 10.93 9.69 4.74
C ILE A 284 10.03 8.46 4.81
N GLN A 285 9.60 7.97 3.66
CA GLN A 285 8.88 6.71 3.55
C GLN A 285 9.78 5.66 2.91
N ILE A 286 9.90 4.50 3.54
CA ILE A 286 10.81 3.45 3.11
C ILE A 286 10.16 2.07 3.24
N SER A 287 10.41 1.22 2.25
CA SER A 287 9.93 -0.16 2.26
C SER A 287 10.87 -1.09 1.51
N PHE A 288 11.06 -2.28 2.09
CA PHE A 288 11.64 -3.43 1.42
C PHE A 288 10.54 -4.48 1.28
N SER A 289 10.27 -4.95 0.07
CA SER A 289 9.28 -6.01 -0.17
C SER A 289 9.92 -7.19 -0.88
N GLN A 290 9.60 -8.40 -0.41
CA GLN A 290 9.93 -9.66 -1.08
C GLN A 290 8.66 -10.30 -1.62
N SER A 291 8.39 -10.07 -2.90
CA SER A 291 7.34 -10.78 -3.61
C SER A 291 7.88 -12.15 -4.07
N PRO A 292 7.24 -13.27 -3.70
CA PRO A 292 7.58 -14.55 -4.31
C PRO A 292 7.36 -14.46 -5.82
N PRO A 293 8.19 -15.15 -6.64
CA PRO A 293 7.92 -15.24 -8.06
C PRO A 293 6.53 -15.83 -8.25
N ILE A 294 5.68 -15.15 -9.03
CA ILE A 294 4.37 -15.70 -9.39
C ILE A 294 4.63 -16.96 -10.21
N ASN A 295 4.25 -18.13 -9.69
CA ASN A 295 4.25 -19.36 -10.48
C ASN A 295 3.12 -19.26 -11.51
N TRP A 296 3.43 -18.66 -12.66
CA TRP A 296 2.48 -18.46 -13.74
C TRP A 296 1.89 -19.78 -14.23
N VAL A 297 2.65 -20.88 -14.20
CA VAL A 297 2.14 -22.21 -14.56
C VAL A 297 1.04 -22.65 -13.59
N LEU A 298 1.29 -22.57 -12.28
CA LEU A 298 0.29 -22.91 -11.27
C LEU A 298 -0.95 -22.02 -11.37
N PHE A 299 -0.76 -20.71 -11.59
CA PHE A 299 -1.86 -19.77 -11.81
C PHE A 299 -2.73 -20.19 -13.01
N PHE A 300 -2.12 -20.48 -14.16
CA PHE A 300 -2.85 -20.92 -15.35
C PHE A 300 -3.48 -22.30 -15.21
N VAL A 301 -2.84 -23.24 -14.50
CA VAL A 301 -3.42 -24.57 -14.23
C VAL A 301 -4.66 -24.45 -13.35
N ILE A 302 -4.61 -23.66 -12.27
CA ILE A 302 -5.78 -23.41 -11.41
C ILE A 302 -6.88 -22.70 -12.20
N PHE A 303 -6.52 -21.65 -12.95
CA PHE A 303 -7.47 -20.91 -13.78
C PHE A 303 -8.15 -21.81 -14.83
N ALA A 304 -7.37 -22.62 -15.55
CA ALA A 304 -7.87 -23.55 -16.56
C ALA A 304 -8.72 -24.66 -15.94
N ALA A 305 -8.33 -25.21 -14.78
CA ALA A 305 -9.12 -26.21 -14.07
C ALA A 305 -10.50 -25.64 -13.66
N CYS A 306 -10.54 -24.43 -13.09
CA CYS A 306 -11.79 -23.76 -12.77
C CYS A 306 -12.64 -23.49 -14.03
N PHE A 307 -12.02 -23.09 -15.13
CA PHE A 307 -12.70 -22.86 -16.40
C PHE A 307 -13.30 -24.14 -17.00
N VAL A 308 -12.57 -25.27 -16.97
CA VAL A 308 -13.08 -26.57 -17.44
C VAL A 308 -14.23 -27.04 -16.56
N VAL A 309 -14.16 -26.86 -15.24
CA VAL A 309 -15.29 -27.17 -14.33
C VAL A 309 -16.53 -26.35 -14.72
N LEU A 310 -16.38 -25.05 -15.00
CA LEU A 310 -17.49 -24.21 -15.47
C LEU A 310 -18.05 -24.67 -16.82
N LEU A 311 -17.19 -25.08 -17.77
CA LEU A 311 -17.63 -25.62 -19.06
C LEU A 311 -18.35 -26.96 -18.92
N VAL A 312 -17.92 -27.84 -18.02
CA VAL A 312 -18.61 -29.10 -17.74
C VAL A 312 -19.98 -28.82 -17.12
N VAL A 313 -20.08 -27.89 -16.17
CA VAL A 313 -21.38 -27.48 -15.60
C VAL A 313 -22.29 -26.91 -16.69
N ALA A 314 -21.78 -26.02 -17.55
CA ALA A 314 -22.53 -25.49 -18.67
C ALA A 314 -22.97 -26.59 -19.66
N GLY A 315 -22.09 -27.54 -19.95
CA GLY A 315 -22.37 -28.72 -20.78
C GLY A 315 -23.43 -29.64 -20.17
N LEU A 316 -23.38 -29.88 -18.85
CA LEU A 316 -24.40 -30.65 -18.13
C LEU A 316 -25.74 -29.93 -18.12
N LEU A 317 -25.77 -28.63 -17.85
CA LEU A 317 -26.99 -27.82 -17.92
C LEU A 317 -27.56 -27.82 -19.35
N TRP A 318 -26.70 -27.76 -20.36
CA TRP A 318 -27.10 -27.90 -21.75
C TRP A 318 -27.68 -29.29 -22.05
N MET A 319 -27.04 -30.36 -21.58
CA MET A 319 -27.52 -31.74 -21.76
C MET A 319 -28.85 -31.98 -21.03
N ILE A 320 -29.01 -31.44 -19.83
CA ILE A 320 -30.28 -31.44 -19.09
C ILE A 320 -31.35 -30.71 -19.88
N LYS A 321 -31.03 -29.51 -20.41
CA LYS A 321 -31.95 -28.74 -21.26
C LYS A 321 -32.37 -29.55 -22.51
N LEU A 322 -31.40 -30.17 -23.20
CA LEU A 322 -31.65 -31.00 -24.37
C LEU A 322 -32.54 -32.22 -24.03
N ARG A 323 -32.28 -32.88 -22.89
CA ARG A 323 -33.08 -34.01 -22.41
C ARG A 323 -34.51 -33.59 -22.08
N ILE A 324 -34.70 -32.46 -21.39
CA ILE A 324 -36.02 -31.91 -21.08
C ILE A 324 -36.77 -31.60 -22.37
N GLU A 325 -36.11 -31.02 -23.37
CA GLU A 325 -36.74 -30.71 -24.65
C GLU A 325 -37.20 -31.97 -25.40
N VAL A 326 -36.35 -33.00 -25.48
CA VAL A 326 -36.73 -34.30 -26.07
C VAL A 326 -37.88 -34.95 -25.32
N PHE A 327 -37.84 -34.95 -23.98
CA PHE A 327 -38.95 -35.47 -23.17
C PHE A 327 -40.26 -34.73 -23.48
N ARG A 328 -40.22 -33.40 -23.53
CA ARG A 328 -41.40 -32.58 -23.90
C ARG A 328 -41.91 -32.90 -25.31
N ARG A 329 -41.02 -33.11 -26.28
CA ARG A 329 -41.39 -33.50 -27.65
C ARG A 329 -42.03 -34.89 -27.71
N ASN A 330 -41.46 -35.86 -26.97
CA ASN A 330 -42.02 -37.21 -26.89
C ASN A 330 -43.38 -37.20 -26.22
N GLN A 331 -43.55 -36.43 -25.14
CA GLN A 331 -44.85 -36.27 -24.48
C GLN A 331 -45.90 -35.75 -25.48
N ARG A 332 -45.59 -34.68 -26.22
CA ARG A 332 -46.48 -34.16 -27.27
C ARG A 332 -46.81 -35.21 -28.33
N ARG A 333 -45.83 -36.02 -28.76
CA ARG A 333 -46.06 -37.12 -29.71
C ARG A 333 -46.95 -38.21 -29.13
N TYR A 334 -46.78 -38.58 -27.86
CA TYR A 334 -47.66 -39.56 -27.21
C TYR A 334 -49.09 -39.04 -27.16
N ASP A 335 -49.29 -37.77 -26.79
CA ASP A 335 -50.61 -37.14 -26.77
C ASP A 335 -51.23 -37.08 -28.20
N GLU A 336 -50.44 -36.76 -29.23
CA GLU A 336 -50.87 -36.79 -30.64
C GLU A 336 -51.24 -38.20 -31.12
N ILE A 337 -50.43 -39.22 -30.78
CA ILE A 337 -50.70 -40.62 -31.13
C ILE A 337 -51.96 -41.12 -30.43
N GLU A 338 -52.18 -40.74 -29.17
CA GLU A 338 -53.39 -41.08 -28.42
C GLU A 338 -54.64 -40.48 -29.09
N GLN A 339 -54.58 -39.22 -29.52
CA GLN A 339 -55.64 -38.59 -30.31
C GLN A 339 -55.88 -39.32 -31.64
N MET A 340 -54.83 -39.71 -32.35
CA MET A 340 -54.96 -40.48 -33.61
C MET A 340 -55.54 -41.88 -33.38
N ALA A 341 -55.14 -42.57 -32.31
CA ALA A 341 -55.65 -43.89 -31.96
C ALA A 341 -57.09 -43.86 -31.45
N SER A 342 -57.52 -42.77 -30.81
CA SER A 342 -58.91 -42.58 -30.42
C SER A 342 -59.86 -42.38 -31.60
N ARG A 343 -59.34 -42.13 -32.83
CA ARG A 343 -60.17 -42.17 -34.04
C ARG A 343 -60.45 -43.65 -34.33
N PRO A 344 -61.64 -44.15 -33.97
CA PRO A 344 -61.87 -45.57 -33.82
C PRO A 344 -61.75 -46.27 -35.18
N PHE A 345 -61.04 -47.39 -35.14
CA PHE A 345 -60.80 -48.34 -36.22
C PHE A 345 -62.06 -48.57 -37.08
N ALA A 346 -62.16 -47.87 -38.20
CA ALA A 346 -63.11 -48.24 -39.24
C ALA A 346 -62.71 -49.63 -39.75
N SER A 347 -63.53 -50.64 -39.45
CA SER A 347 -63.32 -51.98 -39.99
C SER A 347 -63.79 -52.01 -41.45
N VAL A 348 -62.88 -52.36 -42.35
CA VAL A 348 -63.17 -52.46 -43.78
C VAL A 348 -63.44 -53.92 -44.12
N ARG A 349 -64.60 -54.21 -44.69
CA ARG A 349 -65.00 -55.57 -45.05
C ARG A 349 -64.64 -55.77 -46.53
N LEU A 350 -63.62 -56.58 -46.77
CA LEU A 350 -63.09 -56.89 -48.11
C LEU A 350 -63.67 -58.22 -48.59
N GLU A 351 -64.37 -58.21 -49.73
CA GLU A 351 -64.86 -59.44 -50.37
C GLU A 351 -63.92 -59.87 -51.50
N LEU A 352 -63.32 -61.06 -51.38
CA LEU A 352 -62.25 -61.53 -52.29
C LEU A 352 -62.76 -62.56 -53.33
N THR A 353 -63.94 -63.16 -53.16
CA THR A 353 -64.40 -64.34 -53.92
C THR A 353 -65.83 -64.22 -54.49
N SER A 354 -65.95 -64.18 -55.83
CA SER A 354 -67.16 -64.36 -56.69
C SER A 354 -68.43 -63.53 -56.40
N PRO A 355 -68.96 -62.72 -57.37
CA PRO A 355 -69.94 -61.66 -57.13
C PRO A 355 -71.40 -62.16 -57.08
N ARG A 356 -71.70 -63.21 -56.32
CA ARG A 356 -73.07 -63.77 -56.25
C ARG A 356 -73.97 -63.20 -55.14
N ALA A 357 -73.52 -62.20 -54.39
CA ALA A 357 -74.34 -61.52 -53.40
C ALA A 357 -74.28 -60.00 -53.57
N ASN A 358 -75.45 -59.34 -53.57
CA ASN A 358 -75.61 -57.88 -53.54
C ASN A 358 -75.22 -57.32 -52.16
N LEU A 359 -73.95 -57.47 -51.74
CA LEU A 359 -73.45 -56.82 -50.53
C LEU A 359 -72.72 -55.52 -50.85
N MET A 360 -73.07 -54.46 -50.13
CA MET A 360 -72.45 -53.14 -50.23
C MET A 360 -71.02 -53.18 -49.65
N ALA A 361 -70.03 -52.78 -50.45
CA ALA A 361 -68.65 -52.58 -50.00
C ALA A 361 -68.58 -51.43 -48.98
N THR A 362 -67.76 -51.59 -47.92
CA THR A 362 -67.51 -50.50 -46.95
C THR A 362 -66.31 -49.65 -47.37
N PRO A 363 -66.41 -48.30 -47.33
CA PRO A 363 -65.27 -47.42 -47.60
C PRO A 363 -64.22 -47.51 -46.49
N ILE A 364 -62.94 -47.44 -46.90
CA ILE A 364 -61.76 -47.33 -46.03
C ILE A 364 -61.73 -45.97 -45.34
N SER A 365 -62.05 -44.93 -46.08
CA SER A 365 -62.15 -43.56 -45.59
C SER A 365 -63.23 -42.82 -46.37
N VAL A 366 -63.90 -41.89 -45.71
CA VAL A 366 -64.85 -40.97 -46.34
C VAL A 366 -64.43 -39.56 -45.95
N GLU A 367 -63.94 -38.80 -46.93
CA GLU A 367 -63.65 -37.39 -46.76
C GLU A 367 -64.86 -36.58 -47.26
N PRO A 368 -65.64 -35.91 -46.39
CA PRO A 368 -66.76 -35.10 -46.83
C PRO A 368 -66.27 -33.88 -47.64
N CYS A 369 -66.98 -33.56 -48.72
CA CYS A 369 -66.80 -32.27 -49.40
C CYS A 369 -67.34 -31.13 -48.51
N SER A 370 -67.00 -29.89 -48.82
CA SER A 370 -67.41 -28.68 -48.08
C SER A 370 -68.93 -28.53 -47.89
N ASN A 371 -69.74 -29.15 -48.75
CA ASN A 371 -71.20 -29.11 -48.69
C ASN A 371 -71.84 -30.22 -47.83
N TYR A 372 -71.05 -31.16 -47.28
CA TYR A 372 -71.51 -32.33 -46.53
C TYR A 372 -72.58 -33.20 -47.22
N ARG A 373 -72.82 -33.01 -48.52
CA ARG A 373 -73.78 -33.79 -49.33
C ARG A 373 -73.10 -34.92 -50.08
N SER A 374 -71.89 -34.67 -50.54
CA SER A 374 -71.04 -35.63 -51.23
C SER A 374 -69.72 -35.80 -50.46
N GLY A 375 -69.11 -36.97 -50.56
CA GLY A 375 -67.78 -37.23 -50.04
C GLY A 375 -66.94 -38.01 -51.04
N VAL A 376 -65.62 -37.92 -50.89
CA VAL A 376 -64.68 -38.79 -51.57
C VAL A 376 -64.52 -40.05 -50.73
N PHE A 377 -64.92 -41.17 -51.32
CA PHE A 377 -64.85 -42.49 -50.69
C PHE A 377 -63.60 -43.18 -51.19
N THR A 378 -62.74 -43.58 -50.27
CA THR A 378 -61.58 -44.42 -50.56
C THR A 378 -62.01 -45.88 -50.42
N LEU A 379 -61.96 -46.63 -51.51
CA LEU A 379 -62.42 -48.02 -51.58
C LEU A 379 -61.25 -48.92 -51.98
N ALA A 380 -61.23 -50.15 -51.48
CA ALA A 380 -60.37 -51.20 -52.02
C ALA A 380 -61.09 -51.92 -53.15
N VAL A 381 -60.45 -52.00 -54.31
CA VAL A 381 -61.02 -52.60 -55.52
C VAL A 381 -60.08 -53.68 -56.04
N ARG A 382 -60.65 -54.78 -56.51
CA ARG A 382 -59.90 -55.85 -57.18
C ARG A 382 -59.61 -55.46 -58.62
N LEU A 383 -58.35 -55.53 -59.05
CA LEU A 383 -57.97 -55.24 -60.44
C LEU A 383 -58.42 -56.38 -61.38
N PRO A 384 -58.81 -56.07 -62.64
CA PRO A 384 -59.31 -57.06 -63.58
C PRO A 384 -58.25 -58.12 -63.90
N THR A 385 -58.63 -59.40 -63.79
CA THR A 385 -57.71 -60.55 -63.97
C THR A 385 -57.71 -61.12 -65.40
N GLY A 386 -58.32 -60.43 -66.38
CA GLY A 386 -58.35 -60.85 -67.79
C GLY A 386 -58.99 -62.23 -68.02
N GLY A 387 -59.95 -62.63 -67.18
CA GLY A 387 -60.60 -63.95 -67.24
C GLY A 387 -59.91 -65.05 -66.43
N ARG A 388 -58.74 -64.79 -65.82
CA ARG A 388 -58.06 -65.75 -64.91
C ARG A 388 -58.63 -65.67 -63.49
N GLN A 389 -58.51 -66.74 -62.71
CA GLN A 389 -58.93 -66.74 -61.30
C GLN A 389 -58.07 -65.83 -60.40
N PHE A 390 -56.81 -65.60 -60.77
CA PHE A 390 -55.85 -64.80 -59.99
C PHE A 390 -55.11 -63.81 -60.91
N THR A 391 -54.60 -62.72 -60.34
CA THR A 391 -53.73 -61.80 -61.09
C THR A 391 -52.41 -62.47 -61.48
N PRO A 392 -51.79 -62.07 -62.61
CA PRO A 392 -50.48 -62.59 -63.00
C PRO A 392 -49.44 -62.41 -61.89
N HIS A 393 -48.54 -63.39 -61.74
CA HIS A 393 -47.41 -63.31 -60.81
C HIS A 393 -46.62 -62.01 -61.04
N GLY A 394 -46.34 -61.27 -59.96
CA GLY A 394 -45.64 -59.97 -60.00
C GLY A 394 -46.53 -58.74 -60.05
N THR A 395 -47.86 -58.88 -60.13
CA THR A 395 -48.80 -57.74 -60.07
C THR A 395 -49.68 -57.81 -58.81
N SER A 396 -49.99 -56.65 -58.21
CA SER A 396 -50.93 -56.57 -57.09
C SER A 396 -52.36 -56.76 -57.59
N GLY A 397 -53.10 -57.71 -57.00
CA GLY A 397 -54.51 -57.95 -57.35
C GLY A 397 -55.50 -56.95 -56.76
N LEU A 398 -55.02 -56.05 -55.90
CA LEU A 398 -55.80 -55.06 -55.16
C LEU A 398 -55.26 -53.66 -55.50
N ALA A 399 -56.18 -52.72 -55.69
CA ALA A 399 -55.89 -51.30 -55.83
C ALA A 399 -56.78 -50.49 -54.89
N VAL A 400 -56.33 -49.30 -54.51
CA VAL A 400 -57.17 -48.32 -53.83
C VAL A 400 -57.75 -47.39 -54.87
N ALA A 401 -59.07 -47.27 -54.92
CA ALA A 401 -59.78 -46.36 -55.79
C ALA A 401 -60.48 -45.27 -54.97
N SER A 402 -60.63 -44.08 -55.56
CA SER A 402 -61.48 -43.03 -55.03
C SER A 402 -62.77 -42.94 -55.84
N ALA A 403 -63.91 -42.83 -55.17
CA ALA A 403 -65.20 -42.60 -55.80
C ALA A 403 -65.91 -41.42 -55.12
N LEU A 404 -66.49 -40.52 -55.91
CA LEU A 404 -67.38 -39.49 -55.38
C LEU A 404 -68.76 -40.11 -55.15
N CYS A 405 -69.21 -40.15 -53.90
CA CYS A 405 -70.51 -40.70 -53.55
C CYS A 405 -71.31 -39.72 -52.68
N LEU A 406 -72.64 -39.84 -52.74
CA LEU A 406 -73.52 -39.10 -51.84
C LEU A 406 -73.41 -39.67 -50.42
N LEU A 407 -73.32 -38.78 -49.43
CA LEU A 407 -73.28 -39.16 -48.03
C LEU A 407 -74.66 -39.60 -47.56
N THR A 408 -74.72 -40.75 -46.89
CA THR A 408 -75.94 -41.19 -46.20
C THR A 408 -76.12 -40.41 -44.90
N GLN A 409 -77.35 -40.32 -44.40
CA GLN A 409 -77.65 -39.58 -43.17
C GLN A 409 -76.94 -40.15 -41.94
N ALA A 410 -76.70 -41.47 -41.91
CA ALA A 410 -75.90 -42.12 -40.88
C ALA A 410 -74.42 -41.68 -40.91
N GLN A 411 -73.83 -41.55 -42.10
CA GLN A 411 -72.45 -41.08 -42.26
C GLN A 411 -72.31 -39.60 -41.90
N LEU A 412 -73.29 -38.77 -42.25
CA LEU A 412 -73.32 -37.36 -41.86
C LEU A 412 -73.31 -37.19 -40.34
N GLY A 413 -74.12 -37.99 -39.62
CA GLY A 413 -74.18 -37.93 -38.16
C GLY A 413 -72.85 -38.25 -37.48
N VAL A 414 -72.08 -39.20 -38.02
CA VAL A 414 -70.73 -39.52 -37.51
C VAL A 414 -69.72 -38.42 -37.84
N LEU A 415 -69.78 -37.86 -39.05
CA LEU A 415 -68.85 -36.80 -39.50
C LEU A 415 -69.12 -35.44 -38.83
N GLN A 416 -70.32 -35.21 -38.32
CA GLN A 416 -70.71 -33.99 -37.59
C GLN A 416 -70.71 -34.15 -36.07
N ALA A 417 -70.37 -35.33 -35.53
CA ALA A 417 -70.29 -35.53 -34.09
C ALA A 417 -69.30 -34.53 -33.48
N ALA A 418 -69.81 -33.67 -32.60
CA ALA A 418 -68.99 -32.66 -31.92
C ALA A 418 -67.86 -33.36 -31.15
N GLU A 419 -66.62 -32.94 -31.39
CA GLU A 419 -65.46 -33.37 -30.59
C GLU A 419 -65.79 -33.16 -29.12
N ALA A 420 -65.86 -34.26 -28.36
CA ALA A 420 -66.24 -34.25 -26.96
C ALA A 420 -65.34 -33.30 -26.18
N SER A 421 -65.91 -32.16 -25.84
CA SER A 421 -65.35 -31.10 -25.02
C SER A 421 -65.29 -31.56 -23.56
N ASP A 422 -64.30 -32.40 -23.22
CA ASP A 422 -64.01 -32.78 -21.82
C ASP A 422 -62.50 -32.74 -21.48
N ALA A 423 -61.71 -31.97 -22.24
CA ALA A 423 -60.29 -31.75 -21.96
C ALA A 423 -60.01 -30.69 -20.87
N ASN A 424 -61.04 -30.03 -20.30
CA ASN A 424 -60.82 -28.87 -19.43
C ASN A 424 -60.75 -29.16 -17.92
N HIS A 425 -61.05 -30.37 -17.43
CA HIS A 425 -61.07 -30.61 -15.98
C HIS A 425 -59.79 -31.17 -15.35
N ASN A 426 -58.83 -31.68 -16.12
CA ASN A 426 -57.60 -32.29 -15.58
C ASN A 426 -56.37 -31.36 -15.48
N ARG A 427 -56.53 -30.05 -15.72
CA ARG A 427 -55.41 -29.10 -15.69
C ARG A 427 -54.92 -28.73 -14.28
N LYS A 428 -55.67 -29.04 -13.21
CA LYS A 428 -55.31 -28.69 -11.82
C LYS A 428 -54.56 -29.80 -11.06
N THR A 429 -54.63 -31.05 -11.47
CA THR A 429 -53.98 -32.17 -10.77
C THR A 429 -52.56 -32.47 -11.24
N THR A 430 -52.13 -31.93 -12.39
CA THR A 430 -50.80 -32.19 -12.94
C THR A 430 -49.69 -31.38 -12.27
N LEU A 431 -49.97 -30.24 -11.63
CA LEU A 431 -48.94 -29.41 -10.97
C LEU A 431 -48.35 -30.08 -9.71
N MET A 432 -49.11 -30.95 -9.04
CA MET A 432 -48.68 -31.64 -7.81
C MET A 432 -47.80 -32.88 -8.04
N ARG A 433 -47.67 -33.38 -9.28
CA ARG A 433 -46.85 -34.57 -9.58
C ARG A 433 -45.44 -34.28 -10.12
N TYR A 434 -45.08 -33.02 -10.37
CA TYR A 434 -43.80 -32.68 -11.01
C TYR A 434 -42.69 -32.15 -10.08
N ILE A 435 -42.84 -32.27 -8.75
CA ILE A 435 -41.77 -31.91 -7.80
C ILE A 435 -41.65 -33.00 -6.70
N PRO A 436 -40.85 -34.07 -6.90
CA PRO A 436 -40.68 -35.13 -5.89
C PRO A 436 -39.63 -34.79 -4.82
N PHE A 437 -39.13 -33.55 -4.71
CA PHE A 437 -38.15 -33.14 -3.69
C PHE A 437 -38.71 -32.16 -2.65
N ILE A 438 -39.98 -32.35 -2.26
CA ILE A 438 -40.53 -31.79 -1.00
C ILE A 438 -41.34 -32.89 -0.31
N ARG A 439 -40.64 -33.90 0.21
CA ARG A 439 -41.03 -34.60 1.43
C ARG A 439 -39.75 -34.84 2.21
N SER A 440 -39.57 -34.01 3.24
CA SER A 440 -38.75 -34.34 4.39
C SER A 440 -39.24 -35.63 5.05
#